data_AF-A0A955UM15-F1
#
_entry.id   AF-A0A955UM15-F1
#
_cell.length_a   1.000
_cell.length_b   1.000
_cell.length_c   1.000
_cell.angle_alpha   90.00
_cell.angle_beta   90.00
_cell.angle_gamma   90.00
#
_symmetry.space_group_name_H-M   'P 1'
#
loop_
_entity.id
_entity.type
_entity.pdbx_description
1 polymer ?
#
loop_
_entity_poly.entity_id
_entity_poly.type
_entity_poly.pdbx_seq_one_letter_code
_entity_poly.pdbx_strand_id
1 'polypeptide(L)'
;MKLKLVMLVSMFALGLAFSANAGSVTDTDSDLVPDSFDNCSSAANGPNQSPNNQIDTDVDGYGNWCDVDYNNDGLQDGGDFGLFVANFNTTSALHDANGDGLVDGADFGRFVALFNSVPGPSGLGCAGTVPCVP
;
A
#
# COMPACT_ATOMS: atom_id res chain seq x y z
N MET A 1 -1.35 52.85 -24.14
CA MET A 1 -1.94 51.98 -23.09
C MET A 1 -2.01 50.49 -23.48
N LYS A 2 -2.13 50.12 -24.76
CA LYS A 2 -2.22 48.70 -25.19
C LYS A 2 -0.91 47.89 -25.08
N LEU A 3 0.26 48.55 -25.11
CA LEU A 3 1.57 47.87 -25.09
C LEU A 3 1.98 47.32 -23.71
N LYS A 4 1.55 47.96 -22.61
CA LYS A 4 1.81 47.48 -21.23
C LYS A 4 0.94 46.27 -20.86
N LEU A 5 -0.26 46.18 -21.43
CA LEU A 5 -1.19 45.07 -21.16
C LEU A 5 -0.76 43.78 -21.87
N VAL A 6 -0.19 43.88 -23.08
CA VAL A 6 0.36 42.71 -23.81
C VAL A 6 1.57 42.13 -23.08
N MET A 7 2.47 42.97 -22.52
CA MET A 7 3.62 42.46 -21.74
C MET A 7 3.21 41.76 -20.44
N LEU A 8 2.18 42.27 -19.73
CA LEU A 8 1.71 41.64 -18.49
C LEU A 8 1.06 40.27 -18.74
N VAL A 9 0.28 40.15 -19.83
CA VAL A 9 -0.36 38.88 -20.22
C VAL A 9 0.67 37.87 -20.71
N SER A 10 1.74 38.30 -21.39
CA SER A 10 2.81 37.38 -21.81
C SER A 10 3.66 36.85 -20.65
N MET A 11 3.89 37.62 -19.59
CA MET A 11 4.59 37.14 -18.39
C MET A 11 3.75 36.15 -17.57
N PHE A 12 2.41 36.30 -17.58
CA PHE A 12 1.51 35.36 -16.92
C PHE A 12 1.37 34.04 -17.71
N ALA A 13 1.40 34.10 -19.05
CA ALA A 13 1.35 32.92 -19.92
C ALA A 13 2.66 32.12 -19.97
N LEU A 14 3.83 32.76 -19.81
CA LEU A 14 5.13 32.07 -19.76
C LEU A 14 5.47 31.46 -18.39
N GLY A 15 4.77 31.85 -17.32
CA GLY A 15 5.01 31.32 -15.97
C GLY A 15 4.34 29.96 -15.68
N LEU A 16 3.39 29.54 -16.52
CA LEU A 16 2.55 28.35 -16.29
C LEU A 16 3.06 27.07 -16.96
N ALA A 17 4.22 27.10 -17.61
CA ALA A 17 4.73 25.98 -18.42
C ALA A 17 6.04 25.37 -17.89
N PHE A 18 6.39 25.60 -16.63
CA PHE A 18 7.34 24.73 -15.94
C PHE A 18 6.58 23.50 -15.47
N SER A 19 6.38 22.54 -16.37
CA SER A 19 6.15 21.16 -15.93
C SER A 19 7.36 20.80 -15.09
N ALA A 20 7.18 20.74 -13.78
CA ALA A 20 8.17 20.17 -12.89
C ALA A 20 8.31 18.71 -13.31
N ASN A 21 9.33 18.41 -14.11
CA ASN A 21 9.71 17.03 -14.41
C ASN A 21 10.41 16.47 -13.17
N ALA A 22 9.65 16.29 -12.10
CA ALA A 22 9.99 15.32 -11.08
C ALA A 22 10.13 14.00 -11.86
N GLY A 23 11.33 13.41 -11.86
CA GLY A 23 11.52 12.12 -12.53
C GLY A 23 10.43 11.17 -12.06
N SER A 24 9.84 10.41 -13.00
CA SER A 24 8.84 9.42 -12.62
C SER A 24 9.48 8.51 -11.58
N VAL A 25 8.96 8.56 -10.35
CA VAL A 25 9.34 7.60 -9.32
C VAL A 25 8.78 6.26 -9.76
N THR A 26 9.53 5.17 -9.56
CA THR A 26 9.04 3.83 -9.89
C THR A 26 7.84 3.51 -9.00
N ASP A 27 6.80 2.97 -9.64
CA ASP A 27 5.56 2.47 -9.03
C ASP A 27 5.26 1.18 -9.82
N THR A 28 5.67 0.06 -9.26
CA THR A 28 5.75 -1.24 -9.94
C THR A 28 4.37 -1.85 -10.17
N ASP A 29 3.42 -1.63 -9.27
CA ASP A 29 2.07 -2.18 -9.35
C ASP A 29 1.00 -1.16 -9.78
N SER A 30 1.43 0.09 -10.04
CA SER A 30 0.60 1.18 -10.56
C SER A 30 -0.54 1.57 -9.63
N ASP A 31 -0.29 1.53 -8.32
CA ASP A 31 -1.29 1.83 -7.30
C ASP A 31 -1.31 3.28 -6.82
N LEU A 32 -0.41 4.12 -7.36
CA LEU A 32 -0.17 5.52 -7.01
C LEU A 32 0.69 5.75 -5.76
N VAL A 33 1.33 4.71 -5.23
CA VAL A 33 2.35 4.78 -4.18
C VAL A 33 3.71 4.44 -4.79
N PRO A 34 4.72 5.33 -4.69
CA PRO A 34 6.04 4.98 -5.22
C PRO A 34 6.68 3.83 -4.44
N ASP A 35 7.38 2.94 -5.14
CA ASP A 35 7.94 1.70 -4.57
C ASP A 35 8.64 1.91 -3.22
N SER A 36 9.46 2.97 -3.08
CA SER A 36 10.22 3.24 -1.86
C SER A 36 9.39 3.62 -0.61
N PHE A 37 8.09 3.83 -0.79
CA PHE A 37 7.13 4.18 0.26
C PHE A 37 5.96 3.18 0.31
N ASP A 38 5.99 2.14 -0.51
CA ASP A 38 4.91 1.19 -0.68
C ASP A 38 5.13 -0.03 0.21
N ASN A 39 4.20 -0.28 1.14
CA ASN A 39 4.25 -1.44 2.02
C ASN A 39 3.89 -2.76 1.31
N CYS A 40 3.44 -2.71 0.06
CA CYS A 40 3.22 -3.85 -0.84
C CYS A 40 3.67 -3.55 -2.28
N SER A 41 4.96 -3.27 -2.49
CA SER A 41 5.58 -2.76 -3.73
C SER A 41 5.41 -3.57 -5.03
N SER A 42 4.61 -4.63 -5.03
CA SER A 42 4.29 -5.41 -6.23
C SER A 42 2.83 -5.89 -6.25
N ALA A 43 2.01 -5.43 -5.31
CA ALA A 43 0.63 -5.82 -5.15
C ALA A 43 -0.20 -4.61 -4.70
N ALA A 44 -0.90 -4.02 -5.67
CA ALA A 44 -1.59 -2.75 -5.50
C ALA A 44 -2.49 -2.71 -4.26
N ASN A 45 -2.23 -1.76 -3.37
CA ASN A 45 -3.01 -1.42 -2.18
C ASN A 45 -2.93 0.09 -1.92
N GLY A 46 -2.91 0.91 -2.97
CA GLY A 46 -2.79 2.36 -2.87
C GLY A 46 -4.13 3.10 -2.79
N PRO A 47 -4.12 4.42 -3.07
CA PRO A 47 -5.31 5.28 -2.97
C PRO A 47 -6.53 4.82 -3.77
N ASN A 48 -6.34 4.06 -4.85
CA ASN A 48 -7.43 3.56 -5.70
C ASN A 48 -8.00 2.21 -5.23
N GLN A 49 -7.39 1.59 -4.22
CA GLN A 49 -7.70 0.26 -3.72
C GLN A 49 -8.52 0.31 -2.43
N SER A 50 -9.15 1.45 -2.13
CA SER A 50 -10.05 1.63 -0.99
C SER A 50 -11.03 0.45 -0.82
N PRO A 51 -11.18 -0.09 0.40
CA PRO A 51 -10.70 0.47 1.66
C PRO A 51 -9.21 0.19 1.96
N ASN A 52 -8.55 -0.66 1.18
CA ASN A 52 -7.18 -1.11 1.40
C ASN A 52 -6.12 -0.12 0.90
N ASN A 53 -6.08 1.09 1.46
CA ASN A 53 -5.07 2.09 1.12
C ASN A 53 -3.91 2.06 2.14
N GLN A 54 -2.85 1.33 1.79
CA GLN A 54 -1.59 1.17 2.54
C GLN A 54 -1.83 0.79 4.00
N ILE A 55 -2.82 -0.09 4.23
CA ILE A 55 -3.12 -0.62 5.57
C ILE A 55 -1.98 -1.54 5.99
N ASP A 56 -1.46 -1.31 7.19
CA ASP A 56 -0.46 -2.13 7.89
C ASP A 56 -0.85 -2.08 9.38
N THR A 57 -1.49 -3.16 9.86
CA THR A 57 -2.18 -3.15 11.17
C THR A 57 -1.28 -3.51 12.34
N ASP A 58 -0.30 -4.39 12.13
CA ASP A 58 0.71 -4.77 13.12
C ASP A 58 1.98 -3.91 13.05
N VAL A 59 2.06 -3.02 12.05
CA VAL A 59 3.06 -1.96 11.94
C VAL A 59 4.45 -2.55 11.77
N ASP A 60 4.55 -3.60 10.96
CA ASP A 60 5.80 -4.32 10.71
C ASP A 60 6.47 -3.88 9.39
N GLY A 61 5.75 -3.08 8.60
CA GLY A 61 6.19 -2.50 7.33
C GLY A 61 5.73 -3.27 6.10
N TYR A 62 5.02 -4.39 6.24
CA TYR A 62 4.30 -5.05 5.17
C TYR A 62 2.81 -4.70 5.25
N GLY A 63 2.20 -4.41 4.09
CA GLY A 63 0.77 -4.10 4.08
C GLY A 63 -0.08 -5.36 4.27
N ASN A 64 -1.20 -5.24 4.99
CA ASN A 64 -2.23 -6.28 5.18
C ASN A 64 -2.59 -7.00 3.87
N TRP A 65 -2.51 -6.30 2.73
CA TRP A 65 -2.72 -6.93 1.44
C TRP A 65 -1.68 -8.00 1.20
N CYS A 66 -0.38 -7.68 1.19
CA CYS A 66 0.70 -8.60 0.86
C CYS A 66 1.26 -9.38 2.06
N ASP A 67 0.59 -9.29 3.20
CA ASP A 67 0.99 -9.94 4.43
C ASP A 67 -0.16 -10.61 5.14
N VAL A 68 -0.10 -11.94 5.20
CA VAL A 68 -0.96 -12.78 6.05
C VAL A 68 -0.14 -13.60 7.05
N ASP A 69 1.08 -13.19 7.38
CA ASP A 69 1.92 -13.73 8.45
C ASP A 69 1.46 -13.14 9.80
N TYR A 70 0.25 -13.48 10.20
CA TYR A 70 -0.40 -12.96 11.40
C TYR A 70 0.38 -13.27 12.69
N ASN A 71 1.30 -14.23 12.65
CA ASN A 71 2.13 -14.60 13.79
C ASN A 71 3.56 -14.01 13.74
N ASN A 72 3.93 -13.35 12.63
CA ASN A 72 5.20 -12.68 12.40
C ASN A 72 6.43 -13.61 12.56
N ASP A 73 6.35 -14.85 12.05
CA ASP A 73 7.49 -15.80 12.06
C ASP A 73 8.30 -15.84 10.74
N GLY A 74 7.88 -15.05 9.76
CA GLY A 74 8.49 -14.91 8.45
C GLY A 74 7.95 -15.87 7.40
N LEU A 75 6.95 -16.69 7.71
CA LEU A 75 6.32 -17.64 6.79
C LEU A 75 4.80 -17.59 6.88
N GLN A 76 4.15 -17.38 5.73
CA GLN A 76 2.69 -17.37 5.63
C GLN A 76 2.17 -18.81 5.50
N ASP A 77 1.91 -19.48 6.62
CA ASP A 77 1.70 -20.93 6.65
C ASP A 77 0.51 -21.42 7.50
N GLY A 78 0.52 -22.70 7.89
CA GLY A 78 -0.54 -23.30 8.68
C GLY A 78 -0.72 -22.67 10.07
N GLY A 79 0.31 -22.05 10.63
CA GLY A 79 0.24 -21.26 11.86
C GLY A 79 -0.72 -20.09 11.69
N ASP A 80 -0.56 -19.32 10.62
CA ASP A 80 -1.40 -18.17 10.30
C ASP A 80 -2.81 -18.59 9.90
N PHE A 81 -2.96 -19.73 9.22
CA PHE A 81 -4.29 -20.26 8.92
C PHE A 81 -5.07 -20.54 10.20
N GLY A 82 -4.41 -21.03 11.25
CA GLY A 82 -5.03 -21.21 12.56
C GLY A 82 -5.53 -19.89 13.16
N LEU A 83 -4.75 -18.82 13.03
CA LEU A 83 -5.12 -17.48 13.49
C LEU A 83 -6.25 -16.85 12.66
N PHE A 84 -6.22 -17.03 11.34
CA PHE A 84 -7.29 -16.64 10.44
C PHE A 84 -8.62 -17.29 10.82
N VAL A 85 -8.64 -18.62 10.97
CA VAL A 85 -9.86 -19.37 11.32
C VAL A 85 -10.39 -18.95 12.69
N ALA A 86 -9.50 -18.66 13.65
CA ALA A 86 -9.90 -18.18 14.97
C ALA A 86 -10.59 -16.80 14.93
N ASN A 87 -10.31 -16.00 13.90
CA ASN A 87 -10.86 -14.65 13.72
C ASN A 87 -11.89 -14.57 12.59
N PHE A 88 -12.27 -15.68 11.96
CA PHE A 88 -13.25 -15.69 10.89
C PHE A 88 -14.61 -15.14 11.36
N ASN A 89 -15.23 -14.29 10.54
CA ASN A 89 -16.47 -13.58 10.81
C ASN A 89 -16.40 -12.64 12.04
N THR A 90 -15.23 -12.03 12.26
CA THR A 90 -14.98 -10.98 13.25
C THR A 90 -14.56 -9.67 12.56
N THR A 91 -14.39 -8.59 13.32
CA THR A 91 -13.89 -7.30 12.81
C THR A 91 -12.40 -7.08 13.17
N SER A 92 -11.62 -8.15 13.26
CA SER A 92 -10.19 -8.06 13.57
C SER A 92 -9.43 -7.43 12.40
N ALA A 93 -8.98 -6.18 12.56
CA ALA A 93 -8.21 -5.46 11.53
C ALA A 93 -6.93 -6.21 11.09
N LEU A 94 -6.28 -6.98 11.97
CA LEU A 94 -5.08 -7.75 11.61
C LEU A 94 -5.38 -8.85 10.59
N HIS A 95 -6.57 -9.46 10.65
CA HIS A 95 -6.93 -10.61 9.82
C HIS A 95 -7.86 -10.21 8.65
N ASP A 96 -8.19 -8.92 8.58
CA ASP A 96 -8.96 -8.26 7.52
C ASP A 96 -7.95 -7.73 6.49
N ALA A 97 -7.53 -8.64 5.62
CA ALA A 97 -6.46 -8.41 4.65
C ALA A 97 -6.90 -7.41 3.56
N ASN A 98 -8.20 -7.36 3.25
CA ASN A 98 -8.76 -6.43 2.28
C ASN A 98 -9.25 -5.10 2.89
N GLY A 99 -9.27 -4.99 4.22
CA GLY A 99 -9.64 -3.78 4.97
C GLY A 99 -11.13 -3.42 4.93
N ASP A 100 -12.03 -4.34 4.55
CA ASP A 100 -13.45 -4.06 4.38
C ASP A 100 -14.28 -4.08 5.68
N GLY A 101 -13.62 -4.39 6.79
CA GLY A 101 -14.15 -4.37 8.15
C GLY A 101 -14.64 -5.72 8.63
N LEU A 102 -14.55 -6.79 7.84
CA LEU A 102 -14.96 -8.14 8.22
C LEU A 102 -13.96 -9.19 7.72
N VAL A 103 -13.47 -10.04 8.63
CA VAL A 103 -12.68 -11.21 8.27
C VAL A 103 -13.57 -12.25 7.60
N ASP A 104 -13.54 -12.37 6.28
CA ASP A 104 -14.46 -13.24 5.54
C ASP A 104 -13.82 -14.04 4.38
N GLY A 105 -14.65 -14.50 3.44
CA GLY A 105 -14.20 -15.28 2.29
C GLY A 105 -13.27 -14.50 1.33
N ALA A 106 -13.36 -13.18 1.29
CA ALA A 106 -12.47 -12.34 0.50
C ALA A 106 -11.05 -12.39 1.06
N ASP A 107 -10.89 -12.29 2.38
CA ASP A 107 -9.60 -12.43 3.06
C ASP A 107 -9.04 -13.84 2.95
N PHE A 108 -9.90 -14.86 3.02
CA PHE A 108 -9.47 -16.23 2.77
C PHE A 108 -8.92 -16.40 1.35
N GLY A 109 -9.56 -15.78 0.36
CA GLY A 109 -9.05 -15.74 -1.00
C GLY A 109 -7.65 -15.12 -1.08
N ARG A 110 -7.41 -14.07 -0.28
CA ARG A 110 -6.09 -13.44 -0.18
C ARG A 110 -5.07 -14.33 0.51
N PHE A 111 -5.44 -14.95 1.63
CA PHE A 111 -4.60 -15.89 2.35
C PHE A 111 -4.11 -17.02 1.45
N VAL A 112 -5.00 -17.64 0.68
CA VAL A 112 -4.66 -18.72 -0.25
C VAL A 112 -3.68 -18.26 -1.34
N ALA A 113 -3.77 -16.99 -1.78
CA ALA A 113 -2.85 -16.45 -2.77
C ALA A 113 -1.41 -16.26 -2.25
N LEU A 114 -1.25 -16.13 -0.93
CA LEU A 114 0.03 -15.89 -0.25
C LEU A 114 0.55 -17.11 0.51
N PHE A 115 -0.22 -18.19 0.62
CA PHE A 115 0.16 -19.39 1.36
C PHE A 115 1.48 -19.98 0.86
N ASN A 116 2.35 -20.36 1.81
CA ASN A 116 3.70 -20.87 1.58
C ASN A 116 4.61 -19.86 0.85
N SER A 117 4.49 -18.58 1.20
CA SER A 117 5.37 -17.50 0.78
C SER A 117 5.84 -16.67 1.97
N VAL A 118 6.58 -15.58 1.73
CA VAL A 118 7.08 -14.65 2.75
C VAL A 118 6.34 -13.31 2.63
N PRO A 119 6.21 -12.51 3.69
CA PRO A 119 5.54 -11.20 3.63
C PRO A 119 6.10 -10.27 2.55
N GLY A 120 5.23 -9.45 1.95
CA GLY A 120 5.61 -8.41 0.99
C GLY A 120 5.72 -8.89 -0.47
N PRO A 121 6.65 -8.30 -1.26
CA PRO A 121 7.68 -7.35 -0.88
C PRO A 121 7.14 -5.98 -0.45
N SER A 122 7.85 -5.34 0.49
CA SER A 122 7.70 -3.93 0.87
C SER A 122 8.92 -3.14 0.40
N GLY A 123 8.72 -1.90 -0.01
CA GLY A 123 9.82 -0.99 -0.31
C GLY A 123 10.27 -0.13 0.87
N LEU A 124 9.66 -0.29 2.05
CA LEU A 124 10.09 0.38 3.27
C LEU A 124 11.41 -0.23 3.77
N GLY A 125 12.38 0.62 4.10
CA GLY A 125 13.69 0.18 4.59
C GLY A 125 13.68 -0.47 5.99
N CYS A 126 12.55 -0.41 6.70
CA CYS A 126 12.36 -1.00 8.02
C CYS A 126 11.49 -2.27 8.03
N ALA A 127 11.03 -2.74 6.87
CA ALA A 127 10.09 -3.87 6.80
C ALA A 127 10.61 -5.12 7.54
N GLY A 128 9.71 -5.79 8.26
CA GLY A 128 10.01 -6.89 9.19
C GLY A 128 10.48 -6.44 10.58
N THR A 129 10.27 -5.16 10.94
CA THR A 129 10.54 -4.66 12.30
C THR A 129 9.38 -3.83 12.82
N VAL A 130 9.01 -4.02 14.08
CA VAL A 130 7.90 -3.28 14.70
C VAL A 130 8.44 -2.23 15.68
N PRO A 131 8.07 -0.94 15.57
CA PRO A 131 7.24 -0.36 14.51
C PRO A 131 8.06 0.01 13.25
N CYS A 132 7.53 -0.30 12.07
CA CYS A 132 7.94 0.25 10.79
C CYS A 132 6.80 1.12 10.26
N VAL A 133 7.04 2.42 10.22
CA VAL A 133 6.09 3.40 9.67
C VAL A 133 6.82 4.25 8.62
N PRO A 134 6.15 4.64 7.52
CA PRO A 134 6.70 5.53 6.51
C PRO A 134 7.18 6.90 7.03
#